data_AF-A0A961WZL0-F1
#
_entry.id   AF-A0A961WZL0-F1
#
_cell.length_a   1.000
_cell.length_b   1.000
_cell.length_c   1.000
_cell.angle_alpha   90.00
_cell.angle_beta   90.00
_cell.angle_gamma   90.00
#
_symmetry.space_group_name_H-M   'P 1'
#
loop_
_entity.id
_entity.type
_entity.pdbx_description
1 polymer ?
#
loop_
_entity_poly.entity_id
_entity_poly.type
_entity_poly.pdbx_seq_one_letter_code
_entity_poly.pdbx_strand_id
1 'polypeptide(L)'
;MALGLVAGTALAEEKPKEHGDTPAAEYVPSMTTLGEIKVEIPGRKADDPVMTPEEFQKAATTYFERCAGCHGVLRKGATGKPLTPKITRE
;
A
#
# COMPACT_ATOMS: atom_id res chain seq x y z
N MET A 1 -54.91 -10.60 20.82
CA MET A 1 -53.90 -11.65 20.58
C MET A 1 -52.57 -10.95 20.34
N ALA A 2 -51.65 -11.08 21.30
CA ALA A 2 -50.35 -10.39 21.28
C ALA A 2 -49.32 -11.27 20.56
N LEU A 3 -48.71 -10.76 19.49
CA LEU A 3 -47.53 -11.37 18.87
C LEU A 3 -46.29 -10.68 19.45
N GLY A 4 -45.55 -11.42 20.27
CA GLY A 4 -44.35 -10.97 20.97
C GLY A 4 -43.14 -10.80 20.06
N LEU A 5 -42.34 -9.78 20.38
CA LEU A 5 -41.06 -9.47 19.76
C LEU A 5 -40.02 -10.52 20.22
N VAL A 6 -39.50 -11.34 19.30
CA VAL A 6 -38.40 -12.27 19.60
C VAL A 6 -37.08 -11.52 19.39
N ALA A 7 -36.42 -11.16 20.49
CA ALA A 7 -35.05 -10.64 20.46
C ALA A 7 -34.07 -11.80 20.22
N GLY A 8 -33.43 -11.82 19.04
CA GLY A 8 -32.32 -12.74 18.78
C GLY A 8 -31.13 -12.39 19.67
N THR A 9 -30.59 -13.39 20.38
CA THR A 9 -29.35 -13.25 21.15
C THR A 9 -28.18 -13.04 20.20
N ALA A 10 -27.54 -11.88 20.25
CA ALA A 10 -26.24 -11.67 19.62
C ALA A 10 -25.18 -12.43 20.44
N LEU A 11 -24.64 -13.52 19.90
CA LEU A 11 -23.48 -14.19 20.45
C LEU A 11 -22.23 -13.46 19.92
N ALA A 12 -21.38 -12.98 20.83
CA ALA A 12 -20.10 -12.38 20.46
C ALA A 12 -19.16 -13.47 19.91
N GLU A 13 -18.48 -13.20 18.81
CA GLU A 13 -17.50 -14.09 18.21
C GLU A 13 -16.30 -14.26 19.16
N GLU A 14 -15.85 -15.49 19.41
CA GLU A 14 -14.69 -15.75 20.27
C GLU A 14 -13.42 -15.16 19.64
N LYS A 15 -12.68 -14.37 20.42
CA LYS A 15 -11.46 -13.70 19.96
C LYS A 15 -10.44 -14.73 19.45
N PRO A 16 -9.85 -14.54 18.25
CA PRO A 16 -8.78 -15.40 17.75
C PRO A 16 -7.61 -15.45 18.73
N LYS A 17 -7.13 -16.65 19.07
CA LYS A 17 -6.04 -16.88 20.06
C LYS A 17 -4.73 -16.13 19.77
N GLU A 18 -4.53 -15.71 18.53
CA GLU A 18 -3.32 -15.03 18.04
C GLU A 18 -3.22 -13.56 18.49
N HIS A 19 -4.33 -12.92 18.88
CA HIS A 19 -4.31 -11.56 19.40
C HIS A 19 -4.45 -11.59 20.93
N GLY A 20 -3.34 -11.42 21.65
CA GLY A 20 -3.35 -11.31 23.11
C GLY A 20 -3.91 -9.97 23.61
N ASP A 21 -4.58 -9.98 24.78
CA ASP A 21 -5.03 -8.77 25.52
C ASP A 21 -4.16 -8.49 26.75
N THR A 22 -3.03 -9.18 26.88
CA THR A 22 -2.13 -8.99 28.02
C THR A 22 -1.24 -7.77 27.78
N PRO A 23 -0.75 -7.11 28.83
CA PRO A 23 0.26 -6.04 28.68
C PRO A 23 1.51 -6.51 27.92
N ALA A 24 1.85 -7.80 27.99
CA ALA A 24 2.96 -8.39 27.24
C ALA A 24 2.67 -8.57 25.74
N ALA A 25 1.40 -8.55 25.34
CA ALA A 25 0.97 -8.55 23.94
C ALA A 25 0.91 -7.14 23.33
N GLU A 26 1.29 -6.11 24.09
CA GLU A 26 1.37 -4.74 23.61
C GLU A 26 2.45 -4.62 22.52
N TYR A 27 2.10 -3.96 21.42
CA TYR A 27 3.01 -3.74 20.30
C TYR A 27 4.21 -2.89 20.74
N VAL A 28 5.42 -3.45 20.63
CA VAL A 28 6.67 -2.71 20.85
C VAL A 28 7.27 -2.34 19.50
N PRO A 29 7.34 -1.04 19.12
CA PRO A 29 7.96 -0.63 17.87
C PRO A 29 9.48 -0.84 17.94
N SER A 30 10.06 -1.40 16.87
CA SER A 30 11.49 -1.27 16.64
C SER A 30 11.77 0.17 16.23
N MET A 31 12.34 0.98 17.12
CA MET A 31 12.70 2.39 16.86
C MET A 31 13.86 2.56 15.86
N THR A 32 14.05 1.59 14.97
CA THR A 32 15.10 1.57 13.94
C THR A 32 14.76 2.50 12.79
N THR A 33 15.74 3.28 12.35
CA THR A 33 15.65 4.15 11.17
C THR A 33 15.92 3.37 9.89
N LEU A 34 15.39 3.84 8.76
CA LEU A 34 15.62 3.24 7.43
C LEU A 34 17.11 3.09 7.08
N GLY A 35 17.96 4.01 7.58
CA GLY A 35 19.40 3.96 7.40
C GLY A 35 20.06 2.82 8.17
N GLU A 36 19.58 2.51 9.38
CA GLU A 36 20.12 1.42 10.22
C GLU A 36 19.77 0.04 9.66
N ILE A 37 18.57 -0.12 9.11
CA ILE A 37 18.11 -1.39 8.54
C ILE A 37 18.54 -1.61 7.09
N LYS A 38 19.26 -0.65 6.48
CA LYS A 38 19.79 -0.71 5.11
C LYS A 38 18.75 -1.18 4.09
N VAL A 39 17.52 -0.70 4.22
CA VAL A 39 16.46 -1.06 3.28
C VAL A 39 16.71 -0.36 1.96
N GLU A 40 16.79 -1.14 0.88
CA GLU A 40 16.85 -0.60 -0.46
C GLU A 40 15.52 0.09 -0.79
N ILE A 41 15.57 1.40 -1.06
CA ILE A 41 14.40 2.16 -1.48
C ILE A 41 14.20 1.94 -2.98
N PRO A 42 13.08 1.33 -3.42
CA PRO A 42 12.84 1.14 -4.84
C PRO A 42 12.84 2.47 -5.60
N GLY A 43 13.66 2.58 -6.67
CA GLY A 43 13.77 3.79 -7.48
C GLY A 43 14.71 4.87 -6.94
N ARG A 44 15.61 4.51 -6.01
CA ARG A 44 16.68 5.35 -5.45
C ARG A 44 18.03 4.61 -5.37
N LYS A 45 18.31 3.70 -6.32
CA LYS A 45 19.65 3.14 -6.50
C LYS A 45 20.61 4.26 -6.95
N ALA A 46 21.92 4.04 -6.80
CA ALA A 46 22.94 5.03 -7.17
C ALA A 46 22.82 5.49 -8.65
N ASP A 47 22.37 4.58 -9.51
CA ASP A 47 22.28 4.79 -10.96
C ASP A 47 20.88 5.25 -11.41
N ASP A 48 19.91 5.32 -10.48
CA ASP A 48 18.55 5.72 -10.80
C ASP A 48 18.49 7.23 -11.10
N PRO A 49 17.82 7.66 -12.18
CA PRO A 49 17.60 9.07 -12.45
C PRO A 49 16.87 9.73 -11.28
N VAL A 50 17.51 10.73 -10.68
CA VAL A 50 16.93 11.55 -9.62
C VAL A 50 16.24 12.75 -10.27
N MET A 51 14.95 12.92 -9.97
CA MET A 51 14.16 14.07 -10.38
C MET A 51 13.87 14.95 -9.16
N THR A 52 13.73 16.26 -9.37
CA THR A 52 13.22 17.14 -8.32
C THR A 52 11.73 16.87 -8.05
N PRO A 53 11.19 17.30 -6.89
CA PRO A 53 9.77 17.19 -6.62
C PRO A 53 8.88 17.84 -7.69
N GLU A 54 9.29 19.00 -8.20
CA GLU A 54 8.56 19.76 -9.23
C GLU A 54 8.55 19.02 -10.57
N GLU A 55 9.69 18.45 -10.97
CA GLU A 55 9.79 17.63 -12.17
C GLU A 55 8.91 16.39 -12.07
N PHE A 56 8.88 15.75 -10.89
CA PHE A 56 8.05 14.57 -10.66
C PHE A 56 6.55 14.90 -10.76
N GLN A 57 6.12 16.01 -10.16
CA GLN A 57 4.73 16.46 -10.24
C GLN A 57 4.31 16.76 -11.68
N LYS A 58 5.15 17.48 -12.45
CA LYS A 58 4.89 17.75 -13.86
C LYS A 58 4.77 16.48 -14.70
N ALA A 59 5.67 15.52 -14.48
CA ALA A 59 5.64 14.22 -15.16
C ALA A 59 4.41 13.39 -14.74
N ALA A 60 4.01 13.44 -13.48
CA ALA A 60 2.81 12.77 -12.97
C ALA A 60 1.55 13.31 -13.65
N THR A 61 1.37 14.64 -13.72
CA THR A 61 0.25 15.26 -14.45
C THR A 61 0.19 14.77 -15.89
N THR A 62 1.33 14.81 -16.59
CA THR A 62 1.41 14.32 -17.97
C THR A 62 1.04 12.83 -18.08
N TYR A 63 1.53 11.99 -17.17
CA TYR A 63 1.21 10.57 -17.16
C TYR A 63 -0.29 10.33 -16.99
N PHE A 64 -0.95 11.02 -16.05
CA PHE A 64 -2.38 10.84 -15.81
C PHE A 64 -3.24 11.37 -16.95
N GLU A 65 -2.89 12.51 -17.53
CA GLU A 65 -3.65 13.11 -18.63
C GLU A 65 -3.47 12.37 -19.96
N ARG A 66 -2.29 11.81 -20.22
CA ARG A 66 -1.89 11.33 -21.56
C ARG A 66 -1.56 9.84 -21.65
N CYS A 67 -1.20 9.19 -20.54
CA CYS A 67 -0.65 7.82 -20.58
C CYS A 67 -1.51 6.80 -19.80
N ALA A 68 -2.08 7.21 -18.67
CA ALA A 68 -2.78 6.32 -17.74
C ALA A 68 -4.01 5.65 -18.37
N GLY A 69 -4.62 6.25 -19.40
CA GLY A 69 -5.72 5.65 -20.15
C GLY A 69 -5.34 4.31 -20.80
N CYS A 70 -4.14 4.21 -21.39
CA CYS A 70 -3.67 2.98 -22.04
C CYS A 70 -2.82 2.11 -21.12
N HIS A 71 -2.02 2.70 -20.24
CA HIS A 71 -1.04 1.97 -19.42
C HIS A 71 -1.52 1.69 -18.00
N GLY A 72 -2.66 2.24 -17.60
CA GLY A 72 -3.26 2.10 -16.28
C GLY A 72 -2.64 3.02 -15.22
N VAL A 73 -3.42 3.38 -14.20
CA VAL A 73 -2.99 4.26 -13.10
C VAL A 73 -1.83 3.67 -12.28
N LEU A 74 -1.79 2.35 -12.13
CA LEU A 74 -0.70 1.62 -11.47
C LEU A 74 0.40 1.15 -12.45
N ARG A 75 0.32 1.55 -13.73
CA ARG A 75 1.26 1.19 -14.79
C ARG A 75 1.39 -0.32 -15.06
N LYS A 76 0.43 -1.12 -14.60
CA LYS A 76 0.38 -2.59 -14.81
C LYS A 76 -0.09 -2.99 -16.22
N GLY A 77 -0.40 -2.02 -17.08
CA GLY A 77 -0.93 -2.23 -18.41
C GLY A 77 -2.45 -2.29 -18.44
N ALA A 78 -3.02 -1.88 -19.58
CA ALA A 78 -4.44 -2.06 -19.91
C ALA A 78 -4.52 -2.44 -21.40
N THR A 79 -4.83 -1.49 -22.29
CA THR A 79 -4.66 -1.68 -23.74
C THR A 79 -3.18 -1.56 -24.16
N GLY A 80 -2.42 -0.71 -23.46
CA GLY A 80 -0.98 -0.56 -23.61
C GLY A 80 -0.20 -1.51 -22.70
N LYS A 81 1.05 -1.82 -23.11
CA LYS A 81 1.99 -2.66 -22.35
C LYS A 81 2.25 -2.09 -20.94
N PRO A 82 2.61 -2.92 -19.95
CA PRO A 82 3.04 -2.43 -18.64
C PRO A 82 4.22 -1.47 -18.75
N LEU A 83 4.33 -0.53 -17.80
CA LEU A 83 5.45 0.42 -17.67
C LEU A 83 6.01 0.41 -16.24
N THR A 84 6.08 -0.77 -15.62
CA THR A 84 6.60 -0.92 -14.26
C THR A 84 8.13 -0.84 -14.24
N PRO A 85 8.75 -0.39 -13.13
CA PRO A 85 10.21 -0.28 -13.04
C PRO A 85 10.95 -1.59 -13.33
N LYS A 86 10.34 -2.74 -13.01
CA LYS A 86 10.94 -4.06 -13.28
C LYS A 86 11.30 -4.29 -14.74
N ILE A 87 10.54 -3.70 -15.69
CA ILE A 87 10.72 -3.93 -17.14
C ILE A 87 11.29 -2.71 -17.87
N THR A 88 11.25 -1.52 -17.27
CA THR A 88 11.75 -0.27 -17.89
C THR A 88 13.13 0.14 -17.39
N ARG A 89 13.66 -0.54 -16.37
CA ARG A 89 14.98 -0.27 -15.77
C ARG A 89 15.86 -1.53 -15.72
N GLU A 90 15.67 -2.44 -16.68
CA GLU A 90 16.57 -3.59 -16.90
C GLU A 90 17.93 -3.14 -17.44
#